data_AF-A0A8T7D5A2-F1
#
_entry.id   AF-A0A8T7D5A2-F1
#
_cell.length_a   1.000
_cell.length_b   1.000
_cell.length_c   1.000
_cell.angle_alpha   90.00
_cell.angle_beta   90.00
_cell.angle_gamma   90.00
#
_symmetry.space_group_name_H-M   'P 1'
#
loop_
_entity.id
_entity.type
_entity.pdbx_description
1 polymer ?
#
loop_
_entity_poly.entity_id
_entity_poly.type
_entity_poly.pdbx_seq_one_letter_code
_entity_poly.pdbx_strand_id
1 'polypeptide(L)' 'MTEFFHMGGYGAYVWSAYGIALVILLINLIQARRCQRRVEKTLANRV' A
#
# COMPACT_ATOMS: atom_id res chain seq x y z
N MET A 1 -16.04 -0.06 24.61
CA MET A 1 -14.81 -0.04 23.77
C MET A 1 -14.99 -0.75 22.43
N THR A 2 -15.88 -1.75 22.29
CA THR A 2 -16.19 -2.45 21.02
C THR A 2 -17.29 -1.80 20.18
N GLU A 3 -18.07 -0.85 20.71
CA GLU A 3 -19.11 -0.10 19.98
C GLU A 3 -18.58 0.72 18.78
N PHE A 4 -17.32 1.15 18.80
CA PHE A 4 -16.71 1.85 17.66
C PHE A 4 -16.38 0.94 16.48
N PHE A 5 -16.06 -0.34 16.74
CA PHE A 5 -15.90 -1.36 15.70
C PHE A 5 -17.24 -1.95 15.26
N HIS A 6 -18.27 -1.85 16.11
CA HIS A 6 -19.63 -2.31 15.85
C HIS A 6 -20.61 -1.12 15.77
N MET A 7 -20.28 -0.04 15.03
CA MET A 7 -21.29 0.93 14.57
C MET A 7 -22.30 0.18 13.68
N GLY A 8 -23.32 -0.43 14.28
CA GLY A 8 -24.38 -1.17 13.59
C GLY A 8 -23.94 -2.38 12.75
N GLY A 9 -22.73 -2.93 12.94
CA GLY A 9 -22.22 -4.11 12.21
C GLY A 9 -21.34 -3.82 10.98
N TYR A 10 -21.10 -2.55 10.63
CA TYR A 10 -20.36 -2.17 9.41
C TYR A 10 -18.85 -1.87 9.61
N GLY A 11 -18.34 -1.82 10.84
CA GLY A 11 -16.94 -1.44 11.08
C GLY A 11 -15.91 -2.41 10.48
N ALA A 12 -16.27 -3.69 10.33
CA ALA A 12 -15.43 -4.67 9.63
C ALA A 12 -15.25 -4.34 8.13
N TYR A 13 -16.29 -3.81 7.47
CA TYR A 13 -16.21 -3.41 6.06
C TYR A 13 -15.29 -2.21 5.86
N VAL A 14 -15.43 -1.19 6.71
CA VAL A 14 -14.63 0.03 6.65
C VAL A 14 -13.15 -0.30 6.90
N TRP A 15 -12.85 -1.08 7.94
CA TRP A 15 -11.49 -1.49 8.25
C TRP A 15 -10.87 -2.36 7.16
N SER A 16 -11.65 -3.24 6.53
CA SER A 16 -11.18 -4.04 5.39
C SER A 16 -10.86 -3.17 4.18
N ALA A 17 -11.67 -2.15 3.89
CA ALA A 17 -11.40 -1.19 2.82
C ALA A 17 -10.10 -0.41 3.08
N TYR A 18 -9.87 0.04 4.32
CA TYR A 18 -8.60 0.65 4.72
C TYR A 18 -7.41 -0.32 4.59
N GLY A 19 -7.59 -1.59 4.96
CA GLY A 19 -6.58 -2.63 4.79
C GLY A 19 -6.20 -2.84 3.32
N ILE A 20 -7.19 -2.93 2.43
CA ILE A 20 -6.97 -3.06 0.98
C ILE A 20 -6.25 -1.82 0.44
N ALA A 21 -6.67 -0.62 0.83
CA ALA A 21 -6.01 0.62 0.43
C ALA A 21 -4.53 0.64 0.86
N LEU A 22 -4.24 0.22 2.09
CA LEU A 22 -2.88 0.11 2.61
C LEU A 22 -2.05 -0.91 1.81
N VAL A 23 -2.63 -2.05 1.47
CA VAL A 23 -1.97 -3.07 0.63
C VAL A 23 -1.62 -2.51 -0.76
N ILE A 24 -2.56 -1.81 -1.41
CA ILE A 24 -2.32 -1.19 -2.72
C ILE A 24 -1.18 -0.17 -2.62
N LEU A 25 -1.17 0.65 -1.56
CA LEU A 25 -0.15 1.68 -1.34
C LEU A 25 1.23 1.07 -1.09
N LEU A 26 1.31 -0.02 -0.32
CA LEU A 26 2.55 -0.78 -0.12
C LEU A 26 3.06 -1.41 -1.41
N ILE A 27 2.18 -2.02 -2.21
CA ILE A 27 2.55 -2.57 -3.53
C ILE A 27 3.11 -1.46 -4.42
N ASN A 28 2.44 -0.31 -4.48
CA ASN A 28 2.88 0.84 -5.26
C ASN A 28 4.26 1.33 -4.80
N LEU A 29 4.46 1.46 -3.48
CA LEU A 29 5.75 1.87 -2.90
C LEU A 29 6.87 0.88 -3.22
N ILE A 30 6.62 -0.43 -3.12
CA ILE A 30 7.59 -1.47 -3.47
C ILE A 30 7.92 -1.42 -4.95
N GLN A 31 6.91 -1.25 -5.82
CA GLN A 31 7.12 -1.10 -7.26
C GLN A 31 7.93 0.15 -7.59
N ALA A 32 7.60 1.29 -6.99
CA ALA A 32 8.34 2.54 -7.17
C ALA A 32 9.80 2.37 -6.74
N ARG A 33 10.06 1.78 -5.56
CA ARG A 33 11.42 1.49 -5.08
C ARG A 33 12.18 0.53 -6.00
N ARG A 34 11.52 -0.51 -6.52
CA ARG A 34 12.13 -1.44 -7.49
C ARG A 34 12.42 -0.77 -8.82
N CYS A 35 11.54 0.12 -9.28
CA CYS A 35 11.72 0.88 -10.51
C CYS A 35 12.91 1.85 -10.38
N GLN A 36 12.99 2.61 -9.29
CA GLN A 36 14.12 3.50 -9.02
C GLN A 36 15.45 2.75 -9.06
N ARG A 37 15.57 1.62 -8.35
CA ARG A 37 16.78 0.78 -8.40
C ARG A 37 17.10 0.24 -9.78
N ARG A 38 16.09 0.01 -10.63
CA ARG A 38 16.30 -0.43 -12.02
C ARG A 38 16.78 0.73 -12.90
N VAL A 39 16.19 1.91 -12.76
CA VAL A 39 16.56 3.11 -13.53
C VAL A 39 17.98 3.57 -13.17
N GLU A 40 18.36 3.55 -11.90
CA GLU A 40 19.73 3.85 -11.45
C GLU A 40 20.75 2.91 -12.09
N LYS A 41 20.45 1.60 -12.14
CA LYS A 41 21.32 0.60 -12.78
C LYS A 41 21.41 0.78 -14.29
N THR A 42 20.33 1.22 -14.94
CA THR A 42 20.34 1.48 -16.39
C THR A 42 21.12 2.75 -16.74
N LEU A 43 21.11 3.78 -15.88
CA LEU A 43 21.91 4.99 -16.09
C LEU A 43 23.40 4.74 -15.87
N ALA A 44 23.78 3.99 -14.83
CA ALA A 44 25.19 3.69 -14.53
C ALA A 44 25.90 2.84 -15.60
N ASN A 45 25.14 2.16 -16.48
CA ASN A 45 25.68 1.36 -17.57
C ASN A 45 25.68 2.09 -18.93
N ARG A 46 25.31 3.38 -18.96
CA ARG A 46 25.27 4.23 -20.17
C ARG A 46 26.23 5.43 -20.14
N VAL A 47 27.03 5.59 -19.09
CA VAL A 47 28.11 6.59 -18.99
C VAL A 47 29.45 5.86 -18.98
#